data_AF-A0AAV0BE32-F1
#
_entry.id   AF-A0AAV0BE32-F1
#
_cell.length_a   1.000
_cell.length_b   1.000
_cell.length_c   1.000
_cell.angle_alpha   90.00
_cell.angle_beta   90.00
_cell.angle_gamma   90.00
#
_symmetry.space_group_name_H-M   'P 1'
#
loop_
_entity.id
_entity.type
_entity.pdbx_description
1 polymer ?
#
loop_
_entity_poly.entity_id
_entity_poly.type
_entity_poly.pdbx_seq_one_letter_code
_entity_poly.pdbx_strand_id
1 'polypeptide(L)'
;AFRLDPQVWGVNVQPYSGSTANFATFTTLIKPQDRIMGLGLPDGGHLTHGLYTAKQKISTSSIYFQSFPYSIDPESKLINYEYLEKRAKIYKPRILI
;
A
#
# COMPACT_ATOMS: atom_id res chain seq x y z
N ALA A 1 -19.78 -15.72 -1.27
CA ALA A 1 -18.37 -15.31 -1.02
C ALA A 1 -18.25 -13.81 -0.74
N PHE A 2 -18.71 -12.91 -1.62
CA PHE A 2 -18.73 -11.46 -1.29
C PHE A 2 -20.05 -10.73 -1.65
N ARG A 3 -21.05 -11.46 -2.21
CA ARG A 3 -22.37 -10.92 -2.60
C ARG A 3 -22.26 -9.65 -3.47
N LEU A 4 -21.40 -9.70 -4.48
CA LEU A 4 -21.13 -8.57 -5.37
C LEU A 4 -22.05 -8.61 -6.59
N ASP A 5 -22.47 -7.44 -7.06
CA ASP A 5 -23.16 -7.26 -8.34
C ASP A 5 -22.16 -7.46 -9.49
N PRO A 6 -22.36 -8.45 -10.38
CA PRO A 6 -21.45 -8.71 -11.50
C PRO A 6 -21.44 -7.60 -12.56
N GLN A 7 -22.41 -6.67 -12.58
CA GLN A 7 -22.38 -5.52 -13.48
C GLN A 7 -21.41 -4.43 -13.01
N VAL A 8 -21.09 -4.41 -11.71
CA VAL A 8 -20.20 -3.41 -11.09
C VAL A 8 -18.82 -3.99 -10.82
N TRP A 9 -18.72 -5.28 -10.51
CA TRP A 9 -17.49 -5.93 -10.07
C TRP A 9 -17.01 -7.03 -11.01
N GLY A 10 -15.79 -6.85 -11.52
CA GLY A 10 -14.99 -7.92 -12.13
C GLY A 10 -14.05 -8.58 -11.13
N VAL A 11 -13.52 -9.76 -11.47
CA VAL A 11 -12.51 -10.46 -10.68
C VAL A 11 -11.43 -11.06 -11.58
N ASN A 12 -10.17 -10.93 -11.16
CA ASN A 12 -9.06 -11.68 -11.73
C ASN A 12 -8.60 -12.73 -10.71
N VAL A 13 -8.69 -14.02 -11.08
CA VAL A 13 -8.37 -15.17 -10.22
C VAL A 13 -7.02 -15.82 -10.57
N GLN A 14 -6.22 -15.17 -11.41
CA GLN A 14 -4.93 -15.70 -11.90
C GLN A 14 -3.68 -15.32 -11.08
N PRO A 15 -3.65 -14.29 -10.20
CA PRO A 15 -2.43 -13.99 -9.46
C PRO A 15 -1.89 -15.19 -8.66
N TYR A 16 -0.62 -15.52 -8.88
CA TYR A 16 0.01 -16.70 -8.25
C TYR A 16 0.06 -16.66 -6.72
N SER A 17 0.06 -15.46 -6.13
CA SER A 17 0.00 -15.25 -4.67
C SER A 17 -0.48 -13.83 -4.36
N GLY A 18 -0.71 -13.52 -3.08
CA GLY A 18 -1.06 -12.16 -2.65
C GLY A 18 -0.01 -11.12 -3.00
N SER A 19 1.28 -11.47 -2.92
CA SER A 19 2.37 -10.54 -3.27
C SER A 19 2.37 -10.15 -4.73
N THR A 20 2.12 -11.11 -5.64
CA THR A 20 2.04 -10.81 -7.08
C THR A 20 0.73 -10.12 -7.44
N ALA A 21 -0.37 -10.37 -6.72
CA ALA A 21 -1.62 -9.65 -6.88
C ALA A 21 -1.48 -8.14 -6.57
N ASN A 22 -0.82 -7.81 -5.46
CA ASN A 22 -0.55 -6.42 -5.08
C ASN A 22 0.34 -5.72 -6.12
N PHE A 23 1.45 -6.36 -6.51
CA PHE A 23 2.36 -5.77 -7.48
C PHE A 23 1.70 -5.56 -8.85
N ALA A 24 0.92 -6.55 -9.32
CA ALA A 24 0.14 -6.41 -10.55
C ALA A 24 -0.81 -5.22 -10.49
N THR A 25 -1.56 -5.08 -9.38
CA THR A 25 -2.49 -3.95 -9.15
C THR A 25 -1.77 -2.61 -9.27
N PHE A 26 -0.60 -2.45 -8.63
CA PHE A 26 0.17 -1.21 -8.73
C PHE A 26 0.64 -0.95 -10.16
N THR A 27 1.22 -1.95 -10.83
CA THR A 27 1.71 -1.79 -12.21
C THR A 27 0.60 -1.52 -13.23
N THR A 28 -0.65 -1.87 -12.93
CA THR A 28 -1.80 -1.54 -13.77
C THR A 28 -2.30 -0.12 -13.54
N LEU A 29 -2.35 0.35 -12.28
CA LEU A 29 -2.99 1.61 -11.93
C LEU A 29 -2.05 2.82 -11.95
N ILE A 30 -0.75 2.61 -11.73
CA ILE A 30 0.22 3.69 -11.55
C ILE A 30 1.52 3.42 -12.31
N LYS A 31 2.28 4.49 -12.56
CA LYS A 31 3.56 4.41 -13.27
C LYS A 31 4.70 4.09 -12.29
N PRO A 32 5.83 3.55 -12.76
CA PRO A 32 7.05 3.49 -11.95
C PRO A 32 7.37 4.86 -11.34
N GLN A 33 7.86 4.85 -10.09
CA GLN A 33 8.12 6.04 -9.27
C GLN A 33 6.89 6.84 -8.80
N ASP A 34 5.67 6.48 -9.18
CA ASP A 34 4.47 7.04 -8.53
C ASP A 34 4.44 6.66 -7.04
N ARG A 35 3.66 7.44 -6.30
CA ARG A 35 3.64 7.41 -4.84
C ARG A 35 2.59 6.44 -4.31
N ILE A 36 2.96 5.62 -3.34
CA ILE A 36 2.07 4.74 -2.58
C ILE A 36 2.22 5.01 -1.08
N MET A 37 1.15 4.82 -0.32
CA MET A 37 1.18 4.84 1.13
C MET A 37 0.55 3.56 1.68
N GLY A 38 1.19 2.97 2.70
CA GLY A 38 0.73 1.75 3.37
C GLY A 38 1.15 1.74 4.84
N LEU A 39 0.52 0.89 5.65
CA LEU A 39 0.89 0.75 7.06
C LEU A 39 2.35 0.28 7.20
N GLY A 40 3.11 0.90 8.10
CA GLY A 40 4.49 0.52 8.38
C GLY A 40 4.60 -0.94 8.84
N LEU A 41 5.63 -1.66 8.38
CA LEU A 41 5.83 -3.07 8.76
C LEU A 41 5.90 -3.30 10.28
N PRO A 42 6.60 -2.47 11.08
CA PRO A 42 6.60 -2.61 12.55
C PRO A 42 5.23 -2.39 13.19
N ASP A 43 4.34 -1.67 12.51
CA ASP A 43 3.00 -1.30 12.99
C ASP A 43 1.91 -2.28 12.53
N GLY A 44 2.29 -3.42 11.93
CA GLY A 44 1.35 -4.44 11.43
C GLY A 44 1.12 -4.41 9.91
N GLY A 45 1.90 -3.62 9.17
CA GLY A 45 1.90 -3.62 7.71
C GLY A 45 2.41 -4.92 7.08
N HIS A 46 2.39 -4.98 5.74
CA HIS A 46 2.93 -6.10 4.96
C HIS A 46 4.05 -5.63 4.03
N LEU A 47 5.03 -6.49 3.75
CA LEU A 47 6.19 -6.18 2.91
C LEU A 47 5.81 -5.58 1.54
N THR A 48 4.73 -6.08 0.93
CA THR A 48 4.27 -5.62 -0.38
C THR A 48 3.64 -4.22 -0.38
N HIS A 49 3.36 -3.63 0.80
CA HIS A 49 2.81 -2.27 0.89
C HIS A 49 3.92 -1.20 0.87
N GLY A 50 5.18 -1.63 0.85
CA GLY A 50 6.35 -0.78 0.84
C GLY A 50 7.16 -0.93 2.12
N LEU A 51 8.40 -1.40 1.98
CA LEU A 51 9.42 -1.42 3.01
C LEU A 51 10.74 -0.88 2.47
N TYR A 52 11.28 0.13 3.15
CA TYR A 52 12.62 0.66 2.97
C TYR A 52 13.18 1.10 4.32
N THR A 53 14.50 1.22 4.38
CA THR A 53 15.24 1.82 5.49
C THR A 53 15.92 3.10 5.00
N ALA A 54 16.59 3.83 5.90
CA ALA A 54 17.38 5.00 5.52
C ALA A 54 18.47 4.69 4.47
N LYS A 55 18.91 3.43 4.35
CA LYS A 55 20.03 3.03 3.48
C LYS A 55 19.59 2.23 2.25
N GLN A 56 18.44 1.57 2.28
CA GLN A 56 18.07 0.60 1.26
C GLN A 56 16.56 0.42 1.11
N LYS A 57 16.10 0.27 -0.13
CA LYS A 57 14.76 -0.20 -0.49
C LYS A 57 14.74 -1.74 -0.45
N ILE A 58 13.86 -2.32 0.37
CA ILE A 58 13.84 -3.78 0.63
C ILE A 58 12.76 -4.47 -0.21
N SER A 59 11.54 -3.94 -0.20
CA SER A 59 10.44 -4.53 -0.96
C SER A 59 10.49 -4.17 -2.44
N THR A 60 10.03 -5.07 -3.32
CA THR A 60 9.85 -4.76 -4.76
C THR A 60 8.98 -3.52 -4.96
N SER A 61 7.93 -3.36 -4.14
CA SER A 61 7.08 -2.17 -4.18
C SER A 61 7.85 -0.87 -3.93
N SER A 62 8.73 -0.82 -2.93
CA SER A 62 9.58 0.37 -2.69
C SER A 62 10.71 0.55 -3.70
N ILE A 63 11.13 -0.51 -4.40
CA ILE A 63 12.11 -0.44 -5.49
C ILE A 63 11.48 0.26 -6.71
N TYR A 64 10.28 -0.21 -7.12
CA TYR A 64 9.60 0.29 -8.32
C TYR A 64 8.78 1.56 -8.11
N PHE A 65 8.21 1.75 -6.92
CA PHE A 65 7.37 2.89 -6.55
C PHE A 65 8.00 3.67 -5.39
N GLN A 66 7.53 4.90 -5.19
CA GLN A 66 7.90 5.70 -4.02
C GLN A 66 6.91 5.38 -2.90
N SER A 67 7.35 4.70 -1.85
CA SER A 67 6.49 4.34 -0.70
C SER A 67 6.73 5.28 0.48
N PHE A 68 5.68 5.65 1.21
CA PHE A 68 5.79 6.34 2.50
C PHE A 68 4.83 5.71 3.53
N PRO A 69 5.33 5.26 4.70
CA PRO A 69 4.48 4.57 5.65
C PRO A 69 3.59 5.53 6.44
N TYR A 70 2.38 5.09 6.75
CA TYR A 70 1.63 5.61 7.90
C TYR A 70 1.74 4.63 9.08
N SER A 71 1.42 5.09 10.28
CA SER A 71 1.67 4.36 11.53
C SER A 71 0.42 4.30 12.42
N ILE A 72 0.49 3.46 13.43
CA ILE A 72 -0.46 3.47 14.54
C ILE A 72 -0.15 4.60 15.52
N ASP A 73 -1.14 4.97 16.31
CA ASP A 73 -0.97 5.71 17.54
C ASP A 73 -0.43 4.78 18.64
N PRO A 74 0.73 5.08 19.27
CA PRO A 74 1.36 4.19 20.23
C PRO A 74 0.54 3.92 21.49
N GLU A 75 -0.37 4.81 21.86
CA GLU A 75 -1.20 4.67 23.07
C GLU A 75 -2.43 3.79 22.78
N SER A 76 -3.26 4.19 21.82
CA SER A 76 -4.49 3.46 21.46
C SER A 76 -4.23 2.16 20.68
N LYS A 77 -3.05 2.00 20.09
CA LYS A 77 -2.68 0.90 19.16
C LYS A 77 -3.54 0.83 17.91
N LEU A 78 -4.31 1.88 17.61
CA LEU A 78 -5.11 2.00 16.39
C LEU A 78 -4.37 2.84 15.35
N ILE A 79 -4.76 2.73 14.07
CA ILE A 79 -4.21 3.57 13.02
C ILE A 79 -4.44 5.05 13.38
N ASN A 80 -3.39 5.86 13.28
CA ASN A 80 -3.51 7.30 13.47
C ASN A 80 -4.04 7.96 12.18
N TYR A 81 -5.37 7.97 12.03
CA TYR A 81 -6.04 8.49 10.83
C TYR A 81 -5.84 9.99 10.61
N GLU A 82 -5.73 10.79 11.67
CA GLU A 82 -5.45 12.23 11.55
C GLU A 82 -4.05 12.48 10.98
N TYR A 83 -3.05 11.75 11.49
CA TYR A 83 -1.69 11.80 10.97
C TYR A 83 -1.62 11.31 9.52
N LEU A 84 -2.30 10.19 9.22
CA LEU A 84 -2.43 9.65 7.87
C LEU A 84 -3.01 10.71 6.90
N GLU A 85 -4.12 11.35 7.24
CA GLU A 85 -4.75 12.36 6.39
C GLU A 85 -3.81 13.55 6.16
N LYS A 86 -3.20 14.09 7.22
CA LYS A 86 -2.26 15.20 7.13
C LYS A 86 -1.08 14.86 6.23
N ARG A 87 -0.51 13.66 6.37
CA ARG A 87 0.62 13.21 5.54
C ARG A 87 0.21 12.94 4.10
N ALA A 88 -0.96 12.35 3.86
CA ALA A 88 -1.46 12.08 2.52
C ALA A 88 -1.65 13.37 1.71
N LYS A 89 -2.10 14.47 2.32
CA LYS A 89 -2.22 15.78 1.64
C LYS A 89 -0.87 16.35 1.19
N ILE A 90 0.20 16.10 1.94
CA ILE A 90 1.56 16.55 1.63
C ILE A 90 2.23 15.60 0.62
N TYR A 91 2.16 14.30 0.89
CA TYR A 91 2.82 13.27 0.12
C TYR A 91 2.11 12.98 -1.20
N LYS A 92 0.79 13.21 -1.29
CA LYS A 92 -0.03 13.00 -2.50
C LYS A 92 0.14 11.60 -3.11
N PRO A 93 -0.17 10.52 -2.37
CA PRO A 93 -0.10 9.17 -2.92
C PRO A 93 -1.10 9.01 -4.06
N ARG A 94 -0.74 8.22 -5.07
CA ARG A 94 -1.65 7.73 -6.10
C ARG A 94 -2.49 6.56 -5.60
N ILE A 95 -1.93 5.77 -4.69
CA ILE A 95 -2.61 4.63 -4.04
C ILE A 95 -2.38 4.73 -2.52
N LEU A 96 -3.45 4.64 -1.76
CA LEU A 96 -3.43 4.41 -0.32
C LEU A 96 -3.91 2.98 -0.07
N ILE A 97 -3.10 2.19 0.63
CA ILE A 97 -3.33 0.78 0.97
C ILE A 97 -3.80 0.69 2.42
#